data_AF-F2IGG2-F1
#
_entry.id   AF-F2IGG2-F1
#
_cell.length_a   1.000
_cell.length_b   1.000
_cell.length_c   1.000
_cell.angle_alpha   90.00
_cell.angle_beta   90.00
_cell.angle_gamma   90.00
#
_symmetry.space_group_name_H-M   'P 1'
#
loop_
_entity.id
_entity.type
_entity.pdbx_description
1 polymer ?
#
loop_
_entity_poly.entity_id
_entity_poly.type
_entity_poly.pdbx_seq_one_letter_code
_entity_poly.pdbx_strand_id
1 'polypeptide(L)' 'MDYLWIVYEIMKEKRLVIYPKDIMLITGRSERYSRYLIQRIKKHLGKAEHQVVSISEFCTYMGLSLDEILLIIY' A
#
# COMPACT_ATOMS: atom_id res chain seq x y z
N MET A 1 13.27 -3.80 -26.73
CA MET A 1 12.47 -3.46 -25.55
C MET A 1 12.41 -1.95 -25.49
N ASP A 2 11.30 -1.39 -25.96
CA ASP A 2 11.04 0.04 -26.03
C ASP A 2 10.35 0.56 -24.75
N TYR A 3 10.39 1.88 -24.54
CA TYR A 3 9.84 2.56 -23.35
C TYR A 3 8.37 2.19 -23.09
N LEU A 4 7.60 1.98 -24.15
CA LEU A 4 6.21 1.55 -24.07
C LEU A 4 6.05 0.18 -23.40
N TRP A 5 6.93 -0.77 -23.72
CA TRP A 5 6.94 -2.11 -23.13
C TRP A 5 7.27 -2.09 -21.64
N ILE A 6 8.22 -1.23 -21.23
CA ILE A 6 8.59 -1.04 -19.82
C ILE A 6 7.40 -0.46 -19.04
N VAL A 7 6.75 0.58 -19.58
CA VAL A 7 5.56 1.17 -18.96
C VAL A 7 4.42 0.16 -18.89
N TYR A 8 4.22 -0.65 -19.93
CA TYR A 8 3.19 -1.68 -19.96
C TYR A 8 3.41 -2.75 -18.89
N GLU A 9 4.64 -3.23 -18.73
CA GLU A 9 4.99 -4.22 -17.71
C GLU A 9 4.79 -3.65 -16.29
N ILE A 10 5.16 -2.37 -16.06
CA ILE A 10 4.88 -1.65 -14.80
C ILE A 10 3.37 -1.48 -14.54
N MET A 11 2.56 -1.32 -15.57
CA MET A 11 1.10 -1.21 -15.42
C MET A 11 0.41 -2.55 -15.17
N LYS A 12 1.04 -3.66 -15.54
CA LYS A 12 0.41 -5.00 -15.54
C LYS A 12 0.27 -5.61 -14.14
N GLU A 13 1.11 -5.22 -13.19
CA GLU A 13 1.12 -5.80 -11.83
C GLU A 13 0.75 -4.78 -10.73
N LYS A 14 -0.09 -3.79 -11.05
CA LYS A 14 -0.59 -2.88 -10.03
C LYS A 14 -1.66 -3.56 -9.17
N ARG A 15 -1.34 -3.73 -7.89
CA ARG A 15 -2.27 -4.23 -6.87
C ARG A 15 -2.94 -3.07 -6.15
N LEU A 16 -4.21 -3.25 -5.78
CA LEU A 16 -5.01 -2.22 -5.10
C LEU A 16 -4.79 -2.21 -3.58
N VAL A 17 -4.36 -3.34 -3.03
CA VAL A 17 -4.29 -3.63 -1.59
C VAL A 17 -2.90 -3.33 -1.04
N ILE A 18 -2.83 -2.75 0.15
CA ILE A 18 -1.58 -2.60 0.89
C ILE A 18 -1.35 -3.80 1.82
N TYR A 19 -0.12 -4.31 1.82
CA TYR A 19 0.33 -5.43 2.62
C TYR A 19 1.35 -5.00 3.67
N PRO A 20 1.58 -5.82 4.71
CA PRO A 20 2.56 -5.50 5.74
C PRO A 20 3.96 -5.18 5.19
N LYS A 21 4.42 -5.89 4.15
CA LYS A 21 5.74 -5.67 3.53
C LYS A 21 5.89 -4.26 2.94
N ASP A 22 4.84 -3.73 2.35
CA ASP A 22 4.82 -2.38 1.78
C ASP A 22 4.99 -1.34 2.87
N ILE A 23 4.24 -1.52 3.94
CA ILE A 23 4.29 -0.62 5.09
C ILE A 23 5.69 -0.70 5.72
N MET A 24 6.34 -1.86 5.73
CA MET A 24 7.73 -1.98 6.17
C MET A 24 8.67 -1.17 5.27
N LEU A 25 8.53 -1.26 3.94
CA LEU A 25 9.32 -0.47 2.98
C LEU A 25 9.10 1.03 3.15
N ILE A 26 7.83 1.46 3.27
CA ILE A 26 7.44 2.87 3.39
C ILE A 26 7.88 3.47 4.73
N THR A 27 7.79 2.71 5.83
CA THR A 27 7.96 3.25 7.19
C THR A 27 9.26 2.85 7.89
N GLY A 28 10.00 1.87 7.36
CA GLY A 28 11.19 1.29 8.01
C GLY A 28 10.86 0.53 9.30
N ARG A 29 9.60 0.18 9.55
CA ARG A 29 9.15 -0.50 10.78
C ARG A 29 9.10 -2.02 10.60
N SER A 30 8.94 -2.73 11.72
CA SER A 30 8.82 -4.19 11.73
C SER A 30 7.49 -4.67 11.15
N GLU A 31 7.47 -5.92 10.67
CA GLU A 31 6.25 -6.55 10.14
C GLU A 31 5.10 -6.57 11.17
N ARG A 32 5.43 -6.81 12.45
CA ARG A 32 4.45 -6.78 13.54
C ARG A 32 3.77 -5.43 13.65
N TYR A 33 4.55 -4.34 13.57
CA TYR A 33 4.01 -2.99 13.57
C TYR A 33 3.11 -2.75 12.35
N SER A 34 3.54 -3.19 11.16
CA SER A 34 2.77 -3.05 9.93
C SER A 34 1.40 -3.76 10.00
N ARG A 35 1.37 -4.99 10.52
CA ARG A 35 0.11 -5.74 10.74
C ARG A 35 -0.80 -5.02 11.73
N TYR A 36 -0.23 -4.51 12.82
CA TYR A 36 -0.96 -3.71 13.81
C TYR A 36 -1.54 -2.43 13.19
N LEU A 37 -0.78 -1.73 12.36
CA LEU A 37 -1.22 -0.51 11.68
C LEU A 37 -2.40 -0.79 10.72
N ILE A 38 -2.35 -1.88 9.94
CA ILE A 38 -3.49 -2.29 9.10
C ILE A 38 -4.76 -2.48 9.93
N GLN A 39 -4.67 -3.18 11.07
CA GLN A 39 -5.83 -3.38 11.94
C GLN A 39 -6.36 -2.06 12.53
N ARG A 40 -5.47 -1.11 12.86
CA ARG A 40 -5.88 0.24 13.29
C ARG A 40 -6.63 0.98 12.19
N ILE A 41 -6.14 0.92 10.95
CA ILE A 41 -6.79 1.57 9.80
C ILE A 41 -8.15 0.93 9.54
N LYS A 42 -8.24 -0.41 9.54
CA LYS A 42 -9.53 -1.11 9.41
C LYS A 42 -10.53 -0.66 10.48
N LYS A 43 -10.09 -0.59 11.74
CA LYS A 43 -10.93 -0.13 12.86
C LYS A 43 -11.37 1.33 12.69
N HIS A 44 -10.47 2.21 12.25
CA HIS A 44 -10.79 3.62 11.99
C HIS A 44 -11.84 3.78 10.88
N LEU A 45 -11.76 2.97 9.83
CA LEU A 45 -12.68 3.00 8.69
C LEU A 45 -13.95 2.17 8.90
N GLY A 46 -14.13 1.53 10.07
CA GLY A 46 -15.28 0.67 10.33
C GLY A 46 -15.36 -0.56 9.42
N LYS A 47 -14.22 -1.05 8.92
CA LYS A 47 -14.17 -2.19 7.99
C LYS A 47 -14.49 -3.51 8.69
N ALA A 48 -15.24 -4.37 7.99
CA ALA A 48 -15.45 -5.76 8.40
C ALA A 48 -14.14 -6.57 8.29
N GLU A 49 -14.07 -7.70 8.98
CA GLU A 49 -12.83 -8.50 9.09
C GLU A 49 -12.24 -8.90 7.72
N HIS A 50 -13.12 -9.32 6.80
CA HIS A 50 -12.77 -9.75 5.44
C HIS A 50 -12.39 -8.58 4.52
N GLN A 51 -12.70 -7.34 4.88
CA GLN A 51 -12.38 -6.18 4.06
C GLN A 51 -10.90 -5.81 4.21
N VAL A 52 -10.28 -5.46 3.10
CA VAL A 52 -8.87 -5.09 3.00
C VAL A 52 -8.67 -3.57 3.11
N VAL A 53 -7.43 -3.15 3.37
CA VAL A 53 -7.02 -1.75 3.26
C VAL A 53 -6.40 -1.54 1.88
N SER A 54 -6.94 -0.62 1.12
CA SER A 54 -6.36 -0.20 -0.17
C SER A 54 -5.15 0.71 0.05
N ILE A 55 -4.30 0.82 -0.97
CA ILE A 55 -3.16 1.75 -0.95
C ILE A 55 -3.66 3.18 -0.73
N SER A 56 -4.73 3.60 -1.41
CA SER A 56 -5.31 4.93 -1.26
C SER A 56 -5.83 5.20 0.15
N GLU A 57 -6.55 4.25 0.77
CA GLU A 57 -7.01 4.37 2.16
C GLU A 57 -5.83 4.52 3.14
N PHE A 58 -4.74 3.78 2.92
CA PHE A 58 -3.53 3.95 3.70
C PHE A 58 -2.91 5.34 3.51
N CYS A 59 -2.79 5.81 2.26
CA CYS A 59 -2.26 7.15 1.96
C CYS A 59 -3.07 8.24 2.68
N THR A 60 -4.40 8.18 2.57
CA THR A 60 -5.32 9.11 3.22
C THR A 60 -5.18 9.07 4.74
N TYR A 61 -5.11 7.88 5.34
CA TYR A 61 -4.97 7.75 6.79
C TYR A 61 -3.63 8.27 7.31
N MET A 62 -2.55 8.06 6.55
CA MET A 62 -1.19 8.44 6.94
C MET A 62 -0.83 9.88 6.55
N GLY A 63 -1.64 10.55 5.73
CA GLY A 63 -1.34 11.86 5.17
C GLY A 63 -0.16 11.83 4.19
N LEU A 64 -0.02 10.75 3.42
CA LEU A 64 1.10 10.54 2.48
C LEU A 64 0.63 10.64 1.02
N SER A 65 1.52 11.04 0.12
CA SER A 65 1.25 11.09 -1.32
C SER A 65 1.15 9.67 -1.90
N LEU A 66 0.13 9.44 -2.73
CA LEU A 66 0.00 8.19 -3.46
C LEU A 66 1.19 7.98 -4.40
N ASP A 67 1.62 9.02 -5.11
CA ASP A 67 2.70 8.91 -6.09
C ASP A 67 4.04 8.54 -5.43
N GLU A 68 4.35 9.13 -4.26
CA GLU A 68 5.55 8.79 -3.50
C GLU A 68 5.51 7.35 -3.01
N ILE A 69 4.36 6.88 -2.54
CA ILE A 69 4.20 5.49 -2.09
C ILE A 69 4.33 4.52 -3.26
N LEU A 70 3.75 4.82 -4.42
CA LEU A 70 3.84 3.97 -5.60
C LEU A 70 5.29 3.80 -6.07
N LEU A 71 6.15 4.81 -5.94
CA LEU A 71 7.59 4.72 -6.26
C LEU A 71 8.38 3.82 -5.30
N ILE A 72 7.85 3.51 -4.12
CA ILE A 72 8.54 2.70 -3.10
C ILE A 72 8.18 1.21 -3.23
N ILE A 73 6.95 0.91 -3.62
CA ILE A 73 6.37 -0.45 -3.51
C ILE A 73 6.18 -1.16 -4.86
N TYR A 74 6.54 -0.49 -5.96
CA TYR A 74 6.61 -0.98 -7.33
C TYR A 74 7.95 -0.58 -7.95
#